data_AF-A0A7C5Z5N0-F1
#
_entry.id   AF-A0A7C5Z5N0-F1
#
_cell.length_a   1.000
_cell.length_b   1.000
_cell.length_c   1.000
_cell.angle_alpha   90.00
_cell.angle_beta   90.00
_cell.angle_gamma   90.00
#
_symmetry.space_group_name_H-M   'P 1'
#
loop_
_entity.id
_entity.type
_entity.pdbx_description
1 polymer ?
#
loop_
_entity_poly.entity_id
_entity_poly.type
_entity_poly.pdbx_seq_one_letter_code
_entity_poly.pdbx_strand_id
1 'polypeptide(L)'
;MKKNKVYIGFIMIFLLLFFTTFSATGASYSIEHNDEINILRRQYLAESWLKLYISTLIKNCTKDSPTLQSLNEITNINGSYNIEKFKLSKEYEYYRVFHIPAEVKIAENGRPYHIIRDEVKNKIKNLKFDSWRDVLNTEFVDKGWARIVYYDNVPVGYLIIEWDDKSNDYIVNTGVFGDNLLGSAVKNLEKYLEERSLKSDVKIVNVEEITLYAVSGDGNWWCAGAKGYENHIWDFDIIKDALNKKPMQILKAIEERSRLMREAPEKIKVGGEDPSKTLYFAAAKKERTQNTIIAIILIILTAIIIVCSKWKFSCHYQFNKHATNTQK
;
A
#
# COMPACT_ATOMS: atom_id res chain seq x y z
N MET A 1 -47.79 8.86 -46.35
CA MET A 1 -48.14 8.92 -44.90
C MET A 1 -47.55 7.81 -44.01
N LYS A 2 -47.05 6.67 -44.51
CA LYS A 2 -46.45 5.61 -43.65
C LYS A 2 -45.00 5.88 -43.20
N LYS A 3 -44.16 6.53 -44.01
CA LYS A 3 -42.74 6.81 -43.67
C LYS A 3 -42.56 7.81 -42.51
N ASN A 4 -43.40 8.85 -42.42
CA ASN A 4 -43.29 9.84 -41.33
C ASN A 4 -43.65 9.27 -39.95
N LYS A 5 -44.55 8.27 -39.89
CA LYS A 5 -44.94 7.62 -38.63
C LYS A 5 -43.80 6.78 -38.02
N VAL A 6 -42.96 6.17 -38.87
CA VAL A 6 -41.79 5.39 -38.43
C VAL A 6 -40.69 6.30 -37.87
N TYR A 7 -40.44 7.44 -38.52
CA TYR A 7 -39.49 8.44 -38.03
C TYR A 7 -39.92 9.06 -36.69
N ILE A 8 -41.22 9.37 -36.53
CA ILE A 8 -41.75 9.87 -35.26
C ILE A 8 -41.62 8.81 -34.16
N GLY A 9 -41.87 7.54 -34.46
CA GLY A 9 -41.66 6.44 -33.52
C GLY A 9 -40.19 6.29 -33.09
N PHE A 10 -39.25 6.40 -34.04
CA PHE A 10 -37.82 6.34 -33.75
C PHE A 10 -37.35 7.53 -32.92
N ILE A 11 -37.83 8.74 -33.23
CA ILE A 11 -37.53 9.97 -32.48
C ILE A 11 -38.13 9.90 -31.07
N MET A 12 -39.35 9.38 -30.92
CA MET A 12 -39.97 9.17 -29.61
C MET A 12 -39.21 8.15 -28.76
N ILE A 13 -38.77 7.02 -29.33
CA ILE A 13 -37.97 6.01 -28.63
C ILE A 13 -36.60 6.60 -28.25
N PHE A 14 -35.97 7.36 -29.16
CA PHE A 14 -34.71 8.03 -28.89
C PHE A 14 -34.85 9.09 -27.79
N LEU A 15 -35.93 9.89 -27.80
CA LEU A 15 -36.26 10.85 -26.74
C LEU A 15 -36.60 10.17 -25.41
N LEU A 16 -37.28 9.03 -25.42
CA LEU A 16 -37.56 8.25 -24.20
C LEU A 16 -36.29 7.68 -23.59
N LEU A 17 -35.38 7.14 -24.41
CA LEU A 17 -34.05 6.70 -23.97
C LEU A 17 -33.23 7.87 -23.42
N PHE A 18 -33.29 9.05 -24.07
CA PHE A 18 -32.63 10.28 -23.60
C PHE A 18 -33.24 10.83 -22.31
N PHE A 19 -34.56 10.72 -22.12
CA PHE A 19 -35.21 11.11 -20.87
C PHE A 19 -34.85 10.16 -19.75
N THR A 20 -34.72 8.84 -19.98
CA THR A 20 -34.27 7.91 -18.93
C THR A 20 -32.81 8.13 -18.52
N THR A 21 -31.93 8.59 -19.41
CA THR A 21 -30.55 8.95 -19.05
C THR A 21 -30.48 10.29 -18.31
N PHE A 22 -31.36 11.25 -18.60
CA PHE A 22 -31.46 12.54 -17.88
C PHE A 22 -32.33 12.51 -16.61
N SER A 23 -33.20 11.52 -16.42
CA SER A 23 -33.98 11.39 -15.18
C SER A 23 -33.16 10.78 -14.04
N ALA A 24 -32.00 10.21 -14.35
CA ALA A 24 -31.08 9.64 -13.37
C ALA A 24 -30.07 10.66 -12.82
N THR A 25 -30.00 11.89 -13.35
CA THR A 25 -29.03 12.92 -12.90
C THR A 25 -29.50 13.74 -11.69
N GLY A 26 -30.60 13.36 -11.03
CA GLY A 26 -31.18 14.12 -9.91
C GLY A 26 -31.53 13.32 -8.67
N ALA A 27 -31.28 12.01 -8.64
CA ALA A 27 -31.46 11.21 -7.44
C ALA A 27 -30.09 10.96 -6.82
N SER A 28 -29.92 11.30 -5.54
CA SER A 28 -28.77 10.87 -4.74
C SER A 28 -28.87 9.35 -4.51
N TYR A 29 -28.72 8.58 -5.57
CA TYR A 29 -28.46 7.16 -5.46
C TYR A 29 -27.06 7.05 -4.88
N SER A 30 -26.95 6.53 -3.66
CA SER A 30 -25.67 6.05 -3.15
C SER A 30 -25.09 5.09 -4.19
N ILE A 31 -23.95 5.46 -4.79
CA ILE A 31 -23.35 4.67 -5.86
C ILE A 31 -22.84 3.37 -5.24
N GLU A 32 -23.38 2.25 -5.69
CA GLU A 32 -22.90 0.94 -5.28
C GLU A 32 -21.63 0.60 -6.05
N HIS A 33 -20.49 1.07 -5.55
CA HIS A 33 -19.22 0.95 -6.25
C HIS A 33 -18.77 -0.51 -6.50
N ASN A 34 -19.32 -1.48 -5.78
CA ASN A 34 -18.97 -2.90 -5.90
C ASN A 34 -19.95 -3.71 -6.75
N ASP A 35 -20.91 -3.07 -7.41
CA ASP A 35 -21.73 -3.76 -8.41
C ASP A 35 -20.90 -4.14 -9.66
N GLU A 36 -21.40 -5.11 -10.42
CA GLU A 36 -20.71 -5.65 -11.60
C GLU A 36 -20.44 -4.58 -12.67
N ILE A 37 -21.37 -3.63 -12.83
CA ILE A 37 -21.26 -2.54 -13.81
C ILE A 37 -20.08 -1.63 -13.46
N ASN A 38 -19.94 -1.23 -12.21
CA ASN A 38 -18.88 -0.34 -11.76
C ASN A 38 -17.52 -1.03 -11.74
N ILE A 39 -17.47 -2.32 -11.41
CA ILE A 39 -16.25 -3.14 -11.57
C ILE A 39 -15.81 -3.15 -13.04
N LEU A 40 -16.74 -3.37 -13.99
CA LEU A 40 -16.46 -3.35 -15.42
C LEU A 40 -16.01 -1.96 -15.91
N ARG A 41 -16.62 -0.87 -15.41
CA ARG A 41 -16.20 0.50 -15.72
C ARG A 41 -14.76 0.76 -15.30
N ARG A 42 -14.37 0.35 -14.08
CA ARG A 42 -12.98 0.47 -13.60
C ARG A 42 -12.01 -0.38 -14.41
N GLN A 43 -12.40 -1.60 -14.77
CA GLN A 43 -11.61 -2.47 -15.64
C GLN A 43 -11.34 -1.81 -17.00
N TYR A 44 -12.39 -1.29 -17.66
CA TYR A 44 -12.28 -0.63 -18.97
C TYR A 44 -11.43 0.64 -18.90
N LEU A 45 -11.61 1.45 -17.85
CA LEU A 45 -10.79 2.63 -17.59
C LEU A 45 -9.32 2.26 -17.45
N ALA A 46 -9.01 1.25 -16.63
CA ALA A 46 -7.64 0.80 -16.39
C ALA A 46 -6.97 0.29 -17.67
N GLU A 47 -7.67 -0.51 -18.48
CA GLU A 47 -7.16 -1.02 -19.76
C GLU A 47 -6.93 0.08 -20.78
N SER A 48 -7.89 1.03 -20.87
CA SER A 48 -7.79 2.17 -21.78
C SER A 48 -6.62 3.07 -21.40
N TRP A 49 -6.44 3.34 -20.11
CA TRP A 49 -5.32 4.11 -19.58
C TRP A 49 -3.99 3.39 -19.87
N LEU A 50 -3.91 2.09 -19.57
CA LEU A 50 -2.71 1.26 -19.81
C LEU A 50 -2.30 1.31 -21.29
N LYS A 51 -3.26 1.10 -22.19
CA LYS A 51 -3.04 1.14 -23.64
C LYS A 51 -2.58 2.51 -24.10
N LEU A 52 -3.21 3.58 -23.62
CA LEU A 52 -2.81 4.95 -23.94
C LEU A 52 -1.38 5.24 -23.46
N TYR A 53 -1.09 4.92 -22.19
CA TYR A 53 0.21 5.13 -21.58
C TYR A 53 1.31 4.37 -22.34
N ILE A 54 1.13 3.07 -22.58
CA ILE A 54 2.07 2.26 -23.36
C ILE A 54 2.21 2.79 -24.80
N SER A 55 1.11 3.12 -25.46
CA SER A 55 1.18 3.66 -26.83
C SER A 55 1.91 4.99 -26.90
N THR A 56 1.91 5.78 -25.83
CA THR A 56 2.63 7.04 -25.76
C THR A 56 4.09 6.84 -25.37
N LEU A 57 4.34 6.02 -24.34
CA LEU A 57 5.66 5.84 -23.74
C LEU A 57 6.53 4.78 -24.44
N ILE A 58 5.94 3.84 -25.17
CA ILE A 58 6.69 2.81 -25.90
C ILE A 58 6.77 3.15 -27.40
N LYS A 59 5.69 3.69 -27.99
CA LYS A 59 5.67 4.00 -29.43
C LYS A 59 6.39 5.31 -29.78
N ASN A 60 6.37 6.30 -28.89
CA ASN A 60 6.93 7.64 -29.17
C ASN A 60 8.27 7.91 -28.44
N CYS A 61 8.84 6.96 -27.69
CA CYS A 61 10.00 7.29 -26.85
C CYS A 61 11.37 7.23 -27.56
N THR A 62 12.09 8.31 -27.34
CA THR A 62 13.54 8.43 -27.17
C THR A 62 14.09 7.30 -26.27
N LYS A 63 15.20 6.67 -26.70
CA LYS A 63 15.87 5.56 -25.99
C LYS A 63 16.28 5.86 -24.54
N ASP A 64 16.25 7.13 -24.12
CA ASP A 64 16.80 7.62 -22.85
C ASP A 64 15.74 7.89 -21.76
N SER A 65 14.49 7.43 -21.92
CA SER A 65 13.47 7.57 -20.88
C SER A 65 13.83 6.75 -19.63
N PRO A 66 13.90 7.35 -18.42
CA PRO A 66 14.18 6.62 -17.18
C PRO A 66 13.19 5.48 -16.92
N THR A 67 11.90 5.70 -17.23
CA THR A 67 10.86 4.66 -17.09
C THR A 67 11.13 3.46 -18.00
N LEU A 68 11.59 3.70 -19.24
CA LEU A 68 11.92 2.63 -20.17
C LEU A 68 13.17 1.87 -19.72
N GLN A 69 14.18 2.56 -19.20
CA GLN A 69 15.37 1.92 -18.63
C GLN A 69 15.01 1.01 -17.45
N SER A 70 14.23 1.51 -16.48
CA SER A 70 13.77 0.68 -15.36
C SER A 70 12.91 -0.49 -15.81
N LEU A 71 12.05 -0.31 -16.82
CA LEU A 71 11.28 -1.40 -17.40
C LEU A 71 12.17 -2.47 -18.05
N ASN A 72 13.20 -2.06 -18.79
CA ASN A 72 14.19 -2.94 -19.41
C ASN A 72 14.97 -3.72 -18.36
N GLU A 73 15.37 -3.07 -17.26
CA GLU A 73 16.02 -3.71 -16.13
C GLU A 73 15.13 -4.76 -15.46
N ILE A 74 13.85 -4.43 -15.23
CA ILE A 74 12.89 -5.33 -14.59
C ILE A 74 12.58 -6.55 -15.47
N THR A 75 12.40 -6.34 -16.77
CA THR A 75 11.97 -7.41 -17.70
C THR A 75 13.13 -8.10 -18.39
N ASN A 76 14.35 -7.58 -18.26
CA ASN A 76 15.55 -7.98 -19.01
C ASN A 76 15.35 -7.93 -20.54
N ILE A 77 14.61 -6.93 -21.03
CA ILE A 77 14.33 -6.72 -22.46
C ILE A 77 15.01 -5.43 -22.91
N ASN A 78 15.97 -5.57 -23.83
CA ASN A 78 16.69 -4.43 -24.42
C ASN A 78 16.17 -4.13 -25.84
N GLY A 79 14.85 -3.98 -25.98
CA GLY A 79 14.20 -3.82 -27.28
C GLY A 79 12.75 -3.38 -27.19
N SER A 80 12.02 -3.53 -28.29
CA SER A 80 10.60 -3.13 -28.35
C SER A 80 9.73 -4.07 -27.52
N TYR A 81 8.78 -3.49 -26.79
CA TYR A 81 7.75 -4.25 -26.08
C TYR A 81 6.57 -4.56 -27.00
N ASN A 82 5.99 -5.75 -26.84
CA ASN A 82 4.70 -6.07 -27.43
C ASN A 82 3.58 -5.58 -26.50
N ILE A 83 2.75 -4.66 -26.99
CA ILE A 83 1.66 -4.04 -26.21
C ILE A 83 0.68 -5.10 -25.68
N GLU A 84 0.41 -6.16 -26.47
CA GLU A 84 -0.54 -7.22 -26.10
C GLU A 84 -0.04 -8.13 -24.96
N LYS A 85 1.25 -8.04 -24.60
CA LYS A 85 1.81 -8.77 -23.47
C LYS A 85 1.60 -8.07 -22.14
N PHE A 86 1.18 -6.81 -22.16
CA PHE A 86 0.79 -6.12 -20.94
C PHE A 86 -0.58 -6.60 -20.47
N LYS A 87 -0.69 -6.92 -19.18
CA LYS A 87 -1.92 -7.39 -18.56
C LYS A 87 -2.13 -6.71 -17.22
N LEU A 88 -3.39 -6.52 -16.85
CA LEU A 88 -3.76 -6.10 -15.52
C LEU A 88 -4.05 -7.31 -14.64
N SER A 89 -3.74 -7.18 -13.36
CA SER A 89 -4.20 -8.11 -12.34
C SER A 89 -5.72 -8.05 -12.16
N LYS A 90 -6.24 -8.97 -11.33
CA LYS A 90 -7.49 -8.76 -10.61
C LYS A 90 -7.47 -7.41 -9.87
N GLU A 91 -8.66 -6.89 -9.56
CA GLU A 91 -8.80 -5.69 -8.75
C GLU A 91 -8.46 -5.98 -7.29
N TYR A 92 -7.73 -5.07 -6.65
CA TYR A 92 -7.49 -5.07 -5.22
C TYR A 92 -8.19 -3.87 -4.59
N GLU A 93 -8.76 -4.03 -3.40
CA GLU A 93 -9.19 -2.88 -2.61
C GLU A 93 -7.97 -2.04 -2.24
N TYR A 94 -8.09 -0.72 -2.41
CA TYR A 94 -7.06 0.24 -2.02
C TYR A 94 -7.57 1.10 -0.88
N TYR A 95 -6.72 1.27 0.15
CA TYR A 95 -7.00 2.12 1.30
C TYR A 95 -5.88 3.14 1.45
N ARG A 96 -6.24 4.42 1.35
CA ARG A 96 -5.37 5.52 1.75
C ARG A 96 -5.76 5.92 3.17
N VAL A 97 -4.96 5.50 4.14
CA VAL A 97 -5.25 5.73 5.56
C VAL A 97 -4.47 6.92 6.09
N PHE A 98 -5.04 7.57 7.10
CA PHE A 98 -4.53 8.81 7.70
C PHE A 98 -4.53 10.00 6.74
N HIS A 99 -5.46 10.02 5.80
CA HIS A 99 -5.68 11.20 4.96
C HIS A 99 -6.34 12.29 5.81
N ILE A 100 -5.54 13.24 6.28
CA ILE A 100 -6.00 14.30 7.17
C ILE A 100 -6.61 15.43 6.33
N PRO A 101 -7.90 15.76 6.51
CA PRO A 101 -8.51 16.86 5.79
C PRO A 101 -7.86 18.19 6.19
N ALA A 102 -7.49 18.99 5.19
CA ALA A 102 -6.88 20.28 5.39
C ALA A 102 -7.44 21.35 4.43
N GLU A 103 -7.58 22.57 4.94
CA GLU A 103 -7.96 23.73 4.15
C GLU A 103 -6.71 24.36 3.53
N VAL A 104 -6.79 24.71 2.24
CA VAL A 104 -5.71 25.42 1.54
C VAL A 104 -5.93 26.93 1.66
N LYS A 105 -4.90 27.66 2.11
CA LYS A 105 -4.85 29.13 2.08
C LYS A 105 -3.61 29.60 1.35
N ILE A 106 -3.62 30.86 0.92
CA ILE A 106 -2.48 31.50 0.25
C ILE A 106 -1.77 32.41 1.26
N ALA A 107 -0.45 32.25 1.38
CA ALA A 107 0.39 33.12 2.19
C ALA A 107 0.67 34.45 1.48
N GLU A 108 1.16 35.46 2.20
CA GLU A 108 1.53 36.77 1.60
C GLU A 108 2.58 36.64 0.49
N ASN A 109 3.45 35.63 0.58
CA ASN A 109 4.43 35.29 -0.46
C ASN A 109 3.83 34.54 -1.68
N GLY A 110 2.50 34.43 -1.76
CA GLY A 110 1.77 33.78 -2.86
C GLY A 110 1.75 32.25 -2.82
N ARG A 111 2.42 31.61 -1.86
CA ARG A 111 2.50 30.15 -1.78
C ARG A 111 1.29 29.55 -1.04
N PRO A 112 0.73 28.43 -1.53
CA PRO A 112 -0.32 27.73 -0.81
C PRO A 112 0.25 27.04 0.44
N TYR A 113 -0.53 27.03 1.52
CA TYR A 113 -0.24 26.31 2.74
C TYR A 113 -1.52 25.68 3.31
N HIS A 114 -1.36 24.68 4.16
CA HIS A 114 -2.48 23.91 4.69
C HIS A 114 -2.80 24.33 6.14
N ILE A 115 -4.08 24.35 6.48
CA ILE A 115 -4.59 24.53 7.84
C ILE A 115 -5.46 23.34 8.19
N ILE A 116 -5.18 22.76 9.35
CA ILE A 116 -5.98 21.67 9.91
C ILE A 116 -6.82 22.27 11.04
N ARG A 117 -8.12 21.97 11.05
CA ARG A 117 -9.05 22.45 12.09
C ARG A 117 -8.74 21.80 13.44
N ASP A 118 -8.93 22.53 14.54
CA ASP A 118 -8.61 22.01 15.88
C ASP A 118 -9.44 20.78 16.27
N GLU A 119 -10.68 20.68 15.78
CA GLU A 119 -11.53 19.48 15.94
C GLU A 119 -10.85 18.22 15.36
N VAL A 120 -10.27 18.34 14.16
CA VAL A 120 -9.55 17.26 13.47
C VAL A 120 -8.26 16.92 14.22
N LYS A 121 -7.51 17.93 14.67
CA LYS A 121 -6.29 17.71 15.48
C LYS A 121 -6.59 16.95 16.77
N ASN A 122 -7.69 17.29 17.44
CA ASN A 122 -8.09 16.63 18.68
C ASN A 122 -8.51 15.18 18.45
N LYS A 123 -9.23 14.88 17.35
CA LYS A 123 -9.53 13.50 16.97
C LYS A 123 -8.25 12.70 16.73
N ILE A 124 -7.31 13.24 15.94
CA ILE A 124 -6.02 12.59 15.64
C ILE A 124 -5.22 12.28 16.91
N LYS A 125 -5.18 13.20 17.88
CA LYS A 125 -4.48 12.99 19.18
C LYS A 125 -5.02 11.82 19.98
N ASN A 126 -6.30 11.49 19.80
CA ASN A 126 -7.00 10.47 20.57
C ASN A 126 -7.13 9.12 19.84
N LEU A 127 -6.62 9.01 18.61
CA LEU A 127 -6.63 7.75 17.87
C LEU A 127 -5.75 6.71 18.56
N LYS A 128 -6.30 5.50 18.70
CA LYS A 128 -5.60 4.30 19.15
C LYS A 128 -6.11 3.12 18.35
N PHE A 129 -5.20 2.27 17.92
CA PHE A 129 -5.48 1.12 17.09
C PHE A 129 -4.98 -0.14 17.76
N ASP A 130 -5.90 -1.05 18.06
CA ASP A 130 -5.57 -2.37 18.56
C ASP A 130 -5.53 -3.43 17.46
N SER A 131 -6.21 -3.16 16.35
CA SER A 131 -6.31 -3.99 15.16
C SER A 131 -6.32 -3.14 13.89
N TRP A 132 -6.12 -3.79 12.74
CA TRP A 132 -6.28 -3.15 11.44
C TRP A 132 -7.69 -2.60 11.21
N ARG A 133 -8.71 -3.29 11.74
CA ARG A 133 -10.11 -2.85 11.63
C ARG A 133 -10.35 -1.49 12.30
N ASP A 134 -9.66 -1.21 13.39
CA ASP A 134 -9.76 0.09 14.07
C ASP A 134 -9.26 1.23 13.18
N VAL A 135 -8.20 0.99 12.39
CA VAL A 135 -7.68 1.95 11.42
C VAL A 135 -8.71 2.24 10.33
N LEU A 136 -9.28 1.18 9.74
CA LEU A 136 -10.28 1.29 8.67
C LEU A 136 -11.59 1.94 9.11
N ASN A 137 -11.92 1.90 10.40
CA ASN A 137 -13.11 2.52 10.97
C ASN A 137 -12.94 4.03 11.26
N THR A 138 -11.77 4.60 11.01
CA THR A 138 -11.57 6.05 11.18
C THR A 138 -12.16 6.83 10.00
N GLU A 139 -12.48 8.10 10.24
CA GLU A 139 -12.92 9.03 9.18
C GLU A 139 -11.78 9.49 8.25
N PHE A 140 -10.53 9.11 8.56
CA PHE A 140 -9.34 9.53 7.82
C PHE A 140 -8.89 8.45 6.82
N VAL A 141 -9.85 7.79 6.18
CA VAL A 141 -9.61 6.68 5.26
C VAL A 141 -10.36 6.93 3.97
N ASP A 142 -9.60 7.08 2.89
CA ASP A 142 -10.16 7.03 1.54
C ASP A 142 -10.06 5.60 1.01
N LYS A 143 -11.06 5.24 0.21
CA LYS A 143 -11.14 3.95 -0.46
C LYS A 143 -11.02 4.15 -1.95
N GLY A 144 -10.35 3.21 -2.60
CA GLY A 144 -10.29 3.11 -4.04
C GLY A 144 -9.98 1.69 -4.45
N TRP A 145 -9.39 1.55 -5.63
CA TRP A 145 -9.02 0.27 -6.20
C TRP A 145 -7.63 0.33 -6.78
N ALA A 146 -6.91 -0.77 -6.71
CA ALA A 146 -5.57 -0.89 -7.28
C ALA A 146 -5.48 -2.08 -8.22
N ARG A 147 -4.64 -1.96 -9.24
CA ARG A 147 -4.30 -3.06 -10.16
C ARG A 147 -2.81 -3.08 -10.40
N ILE A 148 -2.23 -4.27 -10.36
CA ILE A 148 -0.82 -4.48 -10.72
C ILE A 148 -0.75 -4.66 -12.24
N VAL A 149 0.21 -3.98 -12.86
CA VAL A 149 0.51 -4.11 -14.28
C VAL A 149 1.59 -5.16 -14.43
N TYR A 150 1.34 -6.12 -15.32
CA TYR A 150 2.26 -7.20 -15.66
C TYR A 150 2.72 -7.10 -17.11
N TYR A 151 3.95 -7.53 -17.37
CA TYR A 151 4.44 -7.87 -18.70
C TYR A 151 4.96 -9.31 -18.67
N ASP A 152 4.38 -10.22 -19.45
CA ASP A 152 4.73 -11.65 -19.44
C ASP A 152 4.80 -12.26 -18.01
N ASN A 153 3.82 -11.92 -17.17
CA ASN A 153 3.72 -12.33 -15.75
C ASN A 153 4.79 -11.76 -14.81
N VAL A 154 5.63 -10.83 -15.28
CA VAL A 154 6.53 -10.03 -14.43
C VAL A 154 5.80 -8.75 -14.02
N PRO A 155 5.67 -8.43 -12.73
CA PRO A 155 5.09 -7.16 -12.31
C PRO A 155 6.00 -6.02 -12.74
N VAL A 156 5.44 -4.98 -13.35
CA VAL A 156 6.19 -3.84 -13.93
C VAL A 156 5.64 -2.48 -13.53
N GLY A 157 4.54 -2.46 -12.77
CA GLY A 157 3.90 -1.22 -12.36
C GLY A 157 2.58 -1.47 -11.65
N TYR A 158 1.85 -0.39 -11.40
CA TYR A 158 0.52 -0.45 -10.82
C TYR A 158 -0.30 0.80 -11.18
N LEU A 159 -1.61 0.68 -11.05
CA LEU A 159 -2.59 1.74 -11.21
C LEU A 159 -3.39 1.88 -9.91
N ILE A 160 -3.62 3.12 -9.48
CA ILE A 160 -4.57 3.48 -8.42
C ILE A 160 -5.75 4.18 -9.08
N ILE A 161 -6.93 3.65 -8.81
CA ILE A 161 -8.22 4.09 -9.34
C ILE A 161 -9.04 4.59 -8.18
N GLU A 162 -9.59 5.79 -8.32
CA GLU A 162 -10.40 6.45 -7.30
C GLU A 162 -11.70 6.96 -7.93
N TRP A 163 -12.69 7.18 -7.08
CA TRP A 163 -13.90 7.88 -7.48
C TRP A 163 -13.67 9.38 -7.34
N ASP A 164 -13.90 10.15 -8.41
CA ASP A 164 -13.84 11.61 -8.38
C ASP A 164 -15.25 12.19 -8.32
N ASP A 165 -15.62 12.72 -7.16
CA ASP A 165 -16.92 13.34 -6.93
C ASP A 165 -17.21 14.51 -7.86
N LYS A 166 -16.17 15.18 -8.39
CA LYS A 166 -16.35 16.34 -9.29
C LYS A 166 -16.79 15.92 -10.68
N SER A 167 -16.17 14.88 -11.22
CA SER A 167 -16.55 14.31 -12.52
C SER A 167 -17.68 13.29 -12.42
N ASN A 168 -18.01 12.83 -11.21
CA ASN A 168 -18.96 11.75 -10.96
C ASN A 168 -18.60 10.50 -11.78
N ASP A 169 -17.29 10.19 -11.83
CA ASP A 169 -16.72 9.06 -12.54
C ASP A 169 -15.46 8.52 -11.86
N TYR A 170 -15.00 7.35 -12.30
CA TYR A 170 -13.72 6.79 -11.90
C TYR A 170 -12.57 7.46 -12.66
N ILE A 171 -11.47 7.69 -11.96
CA ILE A 171 -10.23 8.21 -12.55
C ILE A 171 -9.04 7.33 -12.14
N VAL A 172 -8.04 7.25 -13.01
CA VAL A 172 -6.72 6.74 -12.62
C VAL A 172 -5.97 7.89 -11.96
N ASN A 173 -6.00 7.93 -10.63
CA ASN A 173 -5.34 8.98 -9.84
C ASN A 173 -3.81 8.85 -9.93
N THR A 174 -3.28 7.63 -9.99
CA THR A 174 -1.84 7.37 -10.08
C THR A 174 -1.56 6.16 -10.95
N GLY A 175 -0.61 6.28 -11.87
CA GLY A 175 -0.07 5.17 -12.64
C GLY A 175 1.45 5.17 -12.55
N VAL A 176 2.02 4.08 -12.05
CA VAL A 176 3.47 3.91 -11.91
C VAL A 176 3.94 2.76 -12.80
N PHE A 177 5.03 3.01 -13.53
CA PHE A 177 5.65 2.06 -14.45
C PHE A 177 7.16 2.02 -14.25
N GLY A 178 7.76 0.87 -14.56
CA GLY A 178 9.18 0.66 -14.28
C GLY A 178 9.44 0.43 -12.79
N ASP A 179 8.43 0.00 -12.04
CA ASP A 179 8.53 -0.36 -10.62
C ASP A 179 7.82 -1.69 -10.38
N ASN A 180 8.58 -2.71 -10.00
CA ASN A 180 8.07 -4.05 -9.73
C ASN A 180 7.86 -4.32 -8.23
N LEU A 181 8.16 -3.36 -7.35
CA LEU A 181 8.26 -3.60 -5.92
C LEU A 181 6.90 -3.93 -5.30
N LEU A 182 5.86 -3.15 -5.60
CA LEU A 182 4.51 -3.43 -5.10
C LEU A 182 3.98 -4.77 -5.63
N GLY A 183 4.11 -5.02 -6.93
CA GLY A 183 3.64 -6.27 -7.52
C GLY A 183 4.39 -7.50 -6.96
N SER A 184 5.68 -7.35 -6.64
CA SER A 184 6.46 -8.39 -5.95
C SER A 184 5.96 -8.62 -4.54
N ALA A 185 5.71 -7.55 -3.77
CA ALA A 185 5.16 -7.64 -2.42
C ALA A 185 3.77 -8.32 -2.40
N VAL A 186 2.89 -7.99 -3.36
CA VAL A 186 1.59 -8.66 -3.53
C VAL A 186 1.78 -10.15 -3.79
N LYS A 187 2.60 -10.51 -4.78
CA LYS A 187 2.84 -11.91 -5.15
C LYS A 187 3.40 -12.73 -3.98
N ASN A 188 4.33 -12.15 -3.23
CA ASN A 188 4.94 -12.81 -2.07
C ASN A 188 3.95 -12.98 -0.93
N LEU A 189 3.10 -11.98 -0.68
CA LEU A 189 2.07 -12.09 0.33
C LEU A 189 1.00 -13.12 -0.05
N GLU A 190 0.51 -13.13 -1.29
CA GLU A 190 -0.43 -14.13 -1.78
C GLU A 190 0.13 -15.54 -1.61
N LYS A 191 1.38 -15.77 -2.02
CA LYS A 191 2.08 -17.04 -1.85
C LYS A 191 2.16 -17.46 -0.38
N TYR A 192 2.54 -16.53 0.50
CA TYR A 192 2.65 -16.80 1.93
C TYR A 192 1.31 -17.18 2.58
N LEU A 193 0.22 -16.53 2.17
CA LEU A 193 -1.13 -16.86 2.64
C LEU A 193 -1.56 -18.24 2.16
N GLU A 194 -1.31 -18.56 0.89
CA GLU A 194 -1.59 -19.87 0.29
C GLU A 194 -0.83 -21.00 0.98
N GLU A 195 0.49 -20.85 1.17
CA GLU A 195 1.35 -21.85 1.83
C GLU A 195 0.91 -22.15 3.28
N ARG A 196 0.22 -21.20 3.92
CA ARG A 196 -0.33 -21.36 5.28
C ARG A 196 -1.81 -21.71 5.31
N SER A 197 -2.42 -21.96 4.15
CA SER A 197 -3.85 -22.25 4.02
C SER A 197 -4.75 -21.16 4.63
N LEU A 198 -4.29 -19.91 4.63
CA LEU A 198 -5.03 -18.75 5.10
C LEU A 198 -5.90 -18.21 3.97
N LYS A 199 -7.23 -18.33 4.10
CA LYS A 199 -8.18 -17.74 3.15
C LYS A 199 -8.35 -16.25 3.47
N SER A 200 -7.46 -15.43 2.92
CA SER A 200 -7.49 -13.98 3.08
C SER A 200 -7.14 -13.32 1.75
N ASP A 201 -7.96 -12.38 1.30
CA ASP A 201 -7.63 -11.58 0.11
C ASP A 201 -6.47 -10.63 0.40
N VAL A 202 -5.86 -10.05 -0.63
CA VAL A 202 -4.85 -9.01 -0.46
C VAL A 202 -5.47 -7.64 -0.75
N LYS A 203 -5.08 -6.66 0.05
CA LYS A 203 -5.44 -5.24 -0.05
C LYS A 203 -4.19 -4.43 -0.27
N ILE A 204 -4.31 -3.29 -0.94
CA ILE A 204 -3.22 -2.33 -1.10
C ILE A 204 -3.46 -1.17 -0.14
N VAL A 205 -2.43 -0.78 0.62
CA VAL A 205 -2.54 0.26 1.64
C VAL A 205 -1.48 1.33 1.41
N ASN A 206 -1.91 2.58 1.41
CA ASN A 206 -1.06 3.76 1.54
C ASN A 206 -1.25 4.37 2.93
N VAL A 207 -0.18 4.50 3.69
CA VAL A 207 -0.17 5.11 5.04
C VAL A 207 0.37 6.55 5.01
N GLU A 208 0.09 7.28 3.91
CA GLU A 208 0.67 8.60 3.56
C GLU A 208 2.20 8.56 3.48
N GLU A 209 2.75 7.44 3.00
CA GLU A 209 4.18 7.25 2.79
C GLU A 209 4.49 7.16 1.29
N ILE A 210 5.77 7.25 0.94
CA ILE A 210 6.25 7.06 -0.44
C ILE A 210 5.94 5.65 -0.97
N THR A 211 5.85 4.67 -0.06
CA THR A 211 5.70 3.25 -0.40
C THR A 211 4.29 2.75 -0.11
N LEU A 212 3.80 1.90 -1.01
CA LEU A 212 2.57 1.13 -0.83
C LEU A 212 2.83 -0.24 -0.21
N TYR A 213 1.86 -0.73 0.53
CA TYR A 213 1.92 -2.01 1.24
C TYR A 213 0.89 -2.97 0.67
N ALA A 214 1.28 -4.22 0.48
CA ALA A 214 0.35 -5.34 0.35
C ALA A 214 -0.01 -5.81 1.76
N VAL A 215 -1.31 -5.97 2.03
CA VAL A 215 -1.84 -6.29 3.35
C VAL A 215 -2.89 -7.37 3.23
N SER A 216 -2.90 -8.37 4.12
CA SER A 216 -3.94 -9.40 4.11
C SER A 216 -5.31 -8.79 4.44
N GLY A 217 -6.39 -9.45 4.02
CA GLY A 217 -7.76 -8.93 4.10
C GLY A 217 -8.22 -8.64 5.53
N ASP A 218 -7.75 -9.45 6.47
CA ASP A 218 -7.88 -9.31 7.92
C ASP A 218 -6.89 -8.31 8.54
N GLY A 219 -5.85 -7.91 7.81
CA GLY A 219 -4.86 -6.92 8.24
C GLY A 219 -3.74 -7.45 9.11
N ASN A 220 -3.65 -8.78 9.29
CA ASN A 220 -2.65 -9.40 10.15
C ASN A 220 -1.27 -9.48 9.51
N TRP A 221 -1.18 -9.54 8.18
CA TRP A 221 0.07 -9.72 7.46
C TRP A 221 0.34 -8.56 6.51
N TRP A 222 1.56 -8.02 6.57
CA TRP A 222 1.97 -6.83 5.84
C TRP A 222 3.26 -7.08 5.08
N CYS A 223 3.33 -6.60 3.85
CA CYS A 223 4.53 -6.64 3.02
C CYS A 223 4.70 -5.30 2.29
N ALA A 224 5.90 -4.71 2.34
CA ALA A 224 6.13 -3.40 1.75
C ALA A 224 6.59 -3.53 0.28
N GLY A 225 6.01 -2.72 -0.60
CA GLY A 225 6.54 -2.50 -1.95
C GLY A 225 7.79 -1.62 -1.95
N ALA A 226 8.77 -1.91 -1.09
CA ALA A 226 10.03 -1.18 -0.97
C ALA A 226 11.21 -2.11 -1.28
N LYS A 227 12.23 -1.57 -1.96
CA LYS A 227 13.43 -2.32 -2.35
C LYS A 227 14.14 -2.93 -1.14
N GLY A 228 14.38 -4.24 -1.20
CA GLY A 228 14.97 -5.04 -0.14
C GLY A 228 13.95 -5.50 0.92
N TYR A 229 12.69 -5.09 0.82
CA TYR A 229 11.62 -5.40 1.76
C TYR A 229 10.43 -6.11 1.11
N GLU A 230 10.41 -6.22 -0.22
CA GLU A 230 9.34 -6.87 -0.99
C GLU A 230 9.13 -8.35 -0.69
N ASN A 231 10.10 -9.00 -0.02
CA ASN A 231 10.04 -10.40 0.40
C ASN A 231 9.86 -10.55 1.93
N HIS A 232 9.76 -9.45 2.68
CA HIS A 232 9.62 -9.47 4.14
C HIS A 232 8.14 -9.30 4.51
N ILE A 233 7.60 -10.27 5.24
CA ILE A 233 6.20 -10.28 5.67
C ILE A 233 6.17 -10.17 7.19
N TRP A 234 5.49 -9.15 7.69
CA TRP A 234 5.40 -8.87 9.12
C TRP A 234 3.98 -9.06 9.63
N ASP A 235 3.90 -9.43 10.89
CA ASP A 235 2.66 -9.43 11.65
C ASP A 235 2.27 -7.99 12.03
N PHE A 236 0.96 -7.72 12.10
CA PHE A 236 0.42 -6.44 12.57
C PHE A 236 0.98 -6.01 13.93
N ASP A 237 1.17 -6.93 14.88
CA ASP A 237 1.69 -6.63 16.22
C ASP A 237 3.12 -6.09 16.19
N ILE A 238 3.89 -6.43 15.15
CA ILE A 238 5.23 -5.87 14.94
C ILE A 238 5.11 -4.37 14.61
N ILE A 239 4.17 -3.99 13.74
CA ILE A 239 4.03 -2.61 13.26
C ILE A 239 3.08 -1.74 14.08
N LYS A 240 2.23 -2.32 14.93
CA LYS A 240 1.17 -1.66 15.71
C LYS A 240 1.63 -0.37 16.40
N ASP A 241 2.77 -0.41 17.10
CA ASP A 241 3.29 0.76 17.82
C ASP A 241 3.72 1.90 16.88
N ALA A 242 4.28 1.55 15.72
CA ALA A 242 4.68 2.51 14.70
C ALA A 242 3.45 3.09 14.01
N LEU A 243 2.47 2.24 13.67
CA LEU A 243 1.21 2.63 13.05
C LEU A 243 0.40 3.59 13.95
N ASN A 244 0.34 3.34 15.25
CA ASN A 244 -0.31 4.24 16.21
C ASN A 244 0.32 5.64 16.28
N LYS A 245 1.61 5.77 15.93
CA LYS A 245 2.31 7.06 15.92
C LYS A 245 2.13 7.82 14.60
N LYS A 246 1.74 7.13 13.52
CA LYS A 246 1.67 7.70 12.17
C LYS A 246 0.75 8.92 12.06
N PRO A 247 -0.51 8.90 12.55
CA PRO A 247 -1.39 10.06 12.43
C PRO A 247 -0.78 11.34 13.01
N MET A 248 -0.14 11.24 14.18
CA MET A 248 0.51 12.36 14.83
C MET A 248 1.77 12.84 14.10
N GLN A 249 2.54 11.92 13.50
CA GLN A 249 3.71 12.27 12.69
C GLN A 249 3.29 13.03 11.42
N ILE A 250 2.26 12.55 10.73
CA ILE A 250 1.71 13.18 9.52
C ILE A 250 1.16 14.58 9.87
N LEU A 251 0.36 14.70 10.93
CA LEU A 251 -0.16 15.98 11.41
C LEU A 251 0.96 16.99 11.63
N LYS A 252 2.01 16.61 12.39
CA LYS A 252 3.16 17.48 12.65
C LYS A 252 3.92 17.85 11.38
N ALA A 253 4.05 16.93 10.43
CA ALA A 253 4.71 17.18 9.16
C ALA A 253 3.92 18.19 8.31
N ILE A 254 2.59 18.08 8.26
CA ILE A 254 1.73 19.05 7.56
C ILE A 254 1.82 20.43 8.22
N GLU A 255 1.73 20.51 9.55
CA GLU A 255 1.82 21.77 10.29
C GLU A 255 3.17 22.45 10.08
N GLU A 256 4.27 21.70 10.21
CA GLU A 256 5.62 22.23 10.02
C GLU A 256 5.86 22.67 8.58
N ARG A 257 5.46 21.86 7.59
CA ARG A 257 5.58 22.24 6.18
C ARG A 257 4.77 23.51 5.88
N SER A 258 3.57 23.61 6.45
CA SER A 258 2.71 24.79 6.26
C SER A 258 3.26 26.04 6.95
N ARG A 259 3.89 25.88 8.11
CA ARG A 259 4.63 26.95 8.80
C ARG A 259 5.81 27.42 7.95
N LEU A 260 6.64 26.50 7.47
CA LEU A 260 7.80 26.82 6.62
C LEU A 260 7.38 27.49 5.31
N MET A 261 6.28 27.06 4.67
CA MET A 261 5.76 27.72 3.46
C MET A 261 5.41 29.19 3.68
N ARG A 262 4.96 29.56 4.90
CA ARG A 262 4.66 30.95 5.25
C ARG A 262 5.91 31.74 5.64
N GLU A 263 6.74 31.17 6.51
CA GLU A 263 7.78 31.91 7.25
C GLU A 263 9.18 31.79 6.65
N ALA A 264 9.51 30.64 6.07
CA ALA A 264 10.88 30.31 5.65
C ALA A 264 10.89 29.21 4.56
N PRO A 265 10.32 29.47 3.37
CA PRO A 265 10.17 28.46 2.32
C PRO A 265 11.51 27.90 1.83
N GLU A 266 12.58 28.69 1.93
CA GLU A 266 13.96 28.28 1.61
C GLU A 266 14.50 27.18 2.54
N LYS A 267 13.93 27.00 3.73
CA LYS A 267 14.31 25.95 4.68
C LYS A 267 13.61 24.62 4.44
N ILE A 268 12.68 24.57 3.49
CA ILE A 268 12.01 23.33 3.11
C ILE A 268 13.04 22.44 2.42
N LYS A 269 13.40 21.34 3.08
CA LYS A 269 14.31 20.35 2.49
C LYS A 269 13.67 19.76 1.24
N VAL A 270 14.39 19.85 0.13
CA VAL A 270 14.04 19.16 -1.11
C VAL A 270 14.63 17.75 -1.03
N GLY A 271 13.76 16.76 -0.84
CA GLY A 271 14.15 15.36 -0.64
C GLY A 271 13.01 14.58 0.02
N GLY A 272 12.95 13.28 -0.27
CA GLY A 272 11.89 12.39 0.22
C GLY A 272 11.86 12.24 1.75
N GLU A 273 10.76 11.66 2.24
CA GLU A 273 10.63 11.29 3.65
C GLU A 273 11.79 10.40 4.09
N ASP A 274 12.32 10.64 5.29
CA ASP A 274 13.39 9.84 5.88
C ASP A 274 12.92 8.37 6.00
N PRO A 275 13.56 7.41 5.30
CA PRO A 275 13.15 6.01 5.32
C PRO A 275 13.08 5.42 6.73
N SER A 276 13.85 5.96 7.69
CA SER A 276 13.83 5.50 9.08
C SER A 276 12.49 5.74 9.80
N LYS A 277 11.64 6.59 9.22
CA LYS A 277 10.30 6.90 9.75
C LYS A 277 9.22 6.00 9.19
N THR A 278 9.51 5.17 8.19
CA THR A 278 8.52 4.29 7.53
C THR A 278 8.13 3.09 8.40
N LEU A 279 6.96 2.51 8.15
CA LEU A 279 6.51 1.31 8.87
C LEU A 279 7.41 0.11 8.62
N TYR A 280 7.84 -0.13 7.37
CA TYR A 280 8.71 -1.26 7.06
C TYR A 280 10.07 -1.19 7.78
N PHE A 281 10.62 0.02 7.93
CA PHE A 281 11.88 0.19 8.67
C PHE A 281 11.69 -0.04 10.17
N ALA A 282 10.58 0.44 10.73
CA ALA A 282 10.23 0.18 12.12
C ALA A 282 10.03 -1.34 12.38
N ALA A 283 9.38 -2.04 11.44
CA ALA A 283 9.16 -3.48 11.49
C ALA A 283 10.50 -4.23 11.52
N ALA A 284 11.36 -3.97 10.52
CA ALA A 284 12.66 -4.61 10.40
C ALA A 284 13.57 -4.33 11.62
N LYS A 285 13.50 -3.12 12.19
CA LYS A 285 14.24 -2.79 13.42
C LYS A 285 13.74 -3.58 14.62
N LYS A 286 12.42 -3.71 14.80
CA LYS A 286 11.82 -4.46 15.92
C LYS A 286 12.16 -5.94 15.81
N GLU A 287 12.05 -6.51 14.63
CA GLU A 287 12.43 -7.90 14.33
C GLU A 287 13.92 -8.17 14.61
N ARG A 288 14.84 -7.32 14.11
CA ARG A 288 16.28 -7.45 14.41
C ARG A 288 16.57 -7.42 15.91
N THR A 289 15.87 -6.55 16.63
CA THR A 289 16.01 -6.43 18.09
C THR A 289 15.53 -7.70 18.79
N GLN A 290 14.36 -8.22 18.42
CA GLN A 290 13.82 -9.49 18.95
C GLN A 290 14.76 -10.66 18.67
N ASN A 291 15.25 -10.79 17.43
CA ASN A 291 16.17 -11.85 17.04
C ASN A 291 17.49 -11.80 17.81
N THR A 292 18.00 -10.59 18.08
CA THR A 292 19.22 -10.41 18.89
C THR A 292 18.99 -10.82 20.35
N ILE A 293 17.84 -10.46 20.93
CA ILE A 293 17.49 -10.88 22.30
C ILE A 293 17.36 -12.40 22.38
N ILE A 294 16.69 -13.03 21.41
CA ILE A 294 16.56 -14.50 21.36
C ILE A 294 17.95 -15.15 21.26
N ALA A 295 18.84 -14.64 20.41
CA ALA A 295 20.20 -15.15 20.28
C ALA A 295 20.98 -15.03 21.61
N ILE A 296 20.87 -13.90 22.32
CA ILE A 296 21.49 -13.73 23.64
C ILE A 296 20.95 -14.75 24.64
N ILE A 297 19.63 -14.96 24.68
CA ILE A 297 18.99 -15.95 25.57
C ILE A 297 19.48 -17.37 25.24
N LEU A 298 19.56 -17.74 23.96
CA LEU A 298 20.05 -19.05 23.52
C LEU A 298 21.52 -19.26 23.91
N ILE A 299 22.36 -18.24 23.81
CA ILE A 299 23.76 -18.29 24.25
C ILE A 299 23.84 -18.51 25.77
N ILE A 300 23.04 -17.79 26.56
CA ILE A 300 22.99 -17.94 28.02
C ILE A 300 22.53 -19.34 28.40
N LEU A 301 21.46 -19.86 27.79
CA LEU A 301 20.96 -21.21 28.02
C LEU A 301 22.01 -22.27 27.68
N THR A 302 22.71 -22.10 26.56
CA THR A 302 23.81 -23.00 26.16
C THR A 302 24.94 -22.99 27.21
N ALA A 303 25.33 -21.81 27.70
CA ALA A 303 26.34 -21.69 28.76
C ALA A 303 25.91 -22.38 30.06
N ILE A 304 24.65 -22.22 30.48
CA ILE A 304 24.09 -22.90 31.66
C ILE A 304 24.15 -24.42 31.49
N ILE A 305 23.74 -24.94 30.34
CA ILE A 305 23.77 -26.39 30.05
C ILE A 305 25.21 -26.93 30.12
N ILE A 306 26.20 -26.19 29.59
CA ILE A 306 27.61 -26.56 29.67
C ILE A 306 28.10 -26.59 31.13
N VAL A 307 27.74 -25.59 31.94
CA VAL A 307 28.13 -25.55 33.36
C VAL A 307 27.47 -26.69 34.15
N CYS A 308 26.16 -26.89 33.98
CA CYS A 308 25.42 -27.96 34.68
C CYS A 308 25.90 -29.36 34.26
N SER A 309 26.23 -29.58 32.99
CA SER A 309 26.78 -30.87 32.53
C SER A 309 28.17 -31.14 33.08
N LYS A 310 29.05 -30.13 33.12
CA LYS A 310 30.36 -30.24 33.80
C LYS A 310 30.21 -30.50 35.29
N TRP A 311 29.26 -29.84 35.95
CA TRP A 311 29.02 -30.02 37.38
C TRP A 311 28.45 -31.42 37.69
N LYS A 312 27.51 -31.93 36.89
CA LYS A 312 26.99 -33.30 36.98
C LYS A 312 28.10 -34.35 36.79
N PHE A 313 29.01 -34.14 35.83
CA PHE A 313 30.18 -35.00 35.65
C PHE A 313 31.14 -34.95 36.84
N SER A 314 31.39 -33.77 37.41
CA SER A 314 32.23 -33.60 38.60
C SER A 314 31.64 -34.31 39.83
N CYS A 315 30.34 -34.13 40.08
CA CYS A 315 29.65 -34.82 41.17
C CYS A 315 29.65 -36.34 40.96
N HIS A 316 29.35 -36.83 39.77
CA HIS A 316 29.40 -38.28 39.49
C HIS A 316 30.80 -38.87 39.67
N TYR A 317 31.84 -38.16 39.24
CA TYR A 317 33.23 -38.55 39.45
C TYR A 317 33.60 -38.59 40.94
N GLN A 318 33.21 -37.58 41.73
CA GLN A 318 33.47 -37.55 43.17
C GLN A 318 32.69 -38.64 43.93
N PHE A 319 31.45 -38.91 43.57
CA PHE A 319 30.67 -40.01 44.14
C PHE A 319 31.29 -41.38 43.82
N ASN A 320 31.70 -41.64 42.58
CA ASN A 320 32.35 -42.92 42.22
C ASN A 320 33.71 -43.10 42.89
N LYS A 321 34.48 -42.01 43.08
CA LYS A 321 35.75 -42.02 43.83
C LYS A 321 35.53 -42.32 45.32
N HIS A 322 34.47 -41.80 45.92
CA HIS A 322 34.12 -42.13 47.32
C HIS A 322 33.62 -43.57 47.47
N ALA A 323 32.75 -44.05 46.55
CA ALA A 323 32.25 -45.42 46.59
C ALA A 323 33.37 -46.47 46.47
N THR A 324 34.38 -46.23 45.62
CA THR A 324 35.54 -47.12 45.46
C THR A 324 36.51 -47.10 46.66
N ASN A 325 36.61 -45.98 47.38
CA ASN A 325 37.43 -45.90 48.59
C ASN A 325 36.78 -46.53 49.84
N THR A 326 35.49 -46.82 49.81
CA THR A 326 34.77 -47.43 50.95
C THR A 326 34.69 -48.97 50.84
N GLN A 327 35.21 -49.56 49.76
CA GLN A 327 35.26 -51.01 49.51
C GLN A 327 36.65 -51.65 49.75
N LYS A 328 37.58 -50.93 50.38
CA LYS A 328 38.79 -51.51 50.99
C LYS A 328 38.63 -51.51 52.49
#